data_AF-A0A3M8BZK3-F1
#
_entry.id   AF-A0A3M8BZK3-F1
#
_cell.length_a   1.000
_cell.length_b   1.000
_cell.length_c   1.000
_cell.angle_alpha   90.00
_cell.angle_beta   90.00
_cell.angle_gamma   90.00
#
_symmetry.space_group_name_H-M   'P 1'
#
loop_
_entity.id
_entity.type
_entity.pdbx_description
1 polymer ?
#
loop_
_entity_poly.entity_id
_entity_poly.type
_entity_poly.pdbx_seq_one_letter_code
_entity_poly.pdbx_strand_id
1 'polypeptide(L)'
;MIELKPIVKIQKEYLDLISKYVDCLTDEETTNSELAYFFEEVSLFWRRKHEIIDFFLKKISTDDKCSFLAGAMYIDLKNDGHYEFAPCGQYRIFTDPVSKMRTFFLTESSAINQKRVRDYLVKVVNDCINVLSEFSNYFIVLPLDDIFSEDQEDRMAFLKKSSYSFISSLFVNPCATEEEFIDKYHSLKEIEQDIRADLLDKLILNDKSDVSISLQERIEKNLNDTLSLDVLRQRMGDAEIFLMAIGQFFMQIMDIILIAISYKLIPFVRSDVVFNYLLITYPMISEDKVAVTLLEQTTIAYIFHKMYGNYDFSSLTFSDYHSHVSENRIIDSVIEKSRSKGKSVFDLQISEIASLIKEECSSFLPA
;
A
#
# COMPACT_ATOMS: atom_id res chain seq x y z
N MET A 1 -3.68 -17.37 -18.28
CA MET A 1 -4.02 -18.21 -17.12
C MET A 1 -2.72 -18.72 -16.51
N ILE A 2 -2.41 -18.19 -15.34
CA ILE A 2 -1.13 -18.41 -14.65
C ILE A 2 -1.16 -19.78 -13.94
N GLU A 3 -0.04 -20.50 -13.91
CA GLU A 3 0.10 -21.77 -13.19
C GLU A 3 0.27 -21.51 -11.68
N LEU A 4 -0.71 -21.97 -10.89
CA LEU A 4 -0.79 -21.70 -9.45
C LEU A 4 -0.32 -22.84 -8.56
N LYS A 5 -0.18 -24.08 -9.07
CA LYS A 5 0.15 -25.24 -8.20
C LYS A 5 1.42 -25.05 -7.37
N PRO A 6 2.55 -24.51 -7.92
CA PRO A 6 3.75 -24.26 -7.12
C PRO A 6 3.49 -23.23 -6.01
N ILE A 7 2.74 -22.17 -6.31
CA ILE A 7 2.41 -21.11 -5.36
C ILE A 7 1.52 -21.62 -4.24
N VAL A 8 0.49 -22.41 -4.56
CA VAL A 8 -0.38 -23.05 -3.55
C VAL A 8 0.42 -23.92 -2.59
N LYS A 9 1.42 -24.66 -3.08
CA LYS A 9 2.32 -25.45 -2.22
C LYS A 9 3.16 -24.55 -1.30
N ILE A 10 3.77 -23.49 -1.86
CA ILE A 10 4.58 -22.54 -1.09
C ILE A 10 3.75 -21.88 0.01
N GLN A 11 2.51 -21.45 -0.28
CA GLN A 11 1.63 -20.84 0.72
C GLN A 11 1.32 -21.76 1.90
N LYS A 12 1.13 -23.07 1.65
CA LYS A 12 0.94 -24.05 2.73
C LYS A 12 2.19 -24.21 3.58
N GLU A 13 3.36 -24.33 2.94
CA GLU A 13 4.64 -24.37 3.66
C GLU A 13 4.88 -23.08 4.47
N TYR A 14 4.43 -21.93 3.96
CA TYR A 14 4.54 -20.65 4.64
C TYR A 14 3.62 -20.55 5.85
N LEU A 15 2.35 -20.97 5.72
CA LEU A 15 1.41 -21.09 6.84
C LEU A 15 2.00 -21.97 7.96
N ASP A 16 2.50 -23.14 7.61
CA ASP A 16 3.14 -24.06 8.56
C ASP A 16 4.35 -23.43 9.27
N LEU A 17 5.08 -22.53 8.62
CA LEU A 17 6.19 -21.80 9.22
C LEU A 17 5.70 -20.77 10.22
N ILE A 18 4.86 -19.81 9.78
CA ILE A 18 4.46 -18.68 10.62
C ILE A 18 3.56 -19.09 11.78
N SER A 19 2.75 -20.14 11.62
CA SER A 19 1.90 -20.67 12.69
C SER A 19 2.69 -21.19 13.90
N LYS A 20 3.95 -21.63 13.71
CA LYS A 20 4.82 -22.07 14.82
C LYS A 20 5.23 -20.95 15.76
N TYR A 21 5.15 -19.71 15.30
CA TYR A 21 5.62 -18.54 16.05
C TYR A 21 4.48 -17.75 16.69
N VAL A 22 3.22 -18.15 16.54
CA VAL A 22 2.06 -17.42 17.11
C VAL A 22 2.22 -17.21 18.61
N ASP A 23 2.51 -18.27 19.35
CA ASP A 23 2.66 -18.19 20.81
C ASP A 23 3.81 -17.23 21.19
N CYS A 24 4.95 -17.33 20.50
CA CYS A 24 6.09 -16.42 20.67
C CYS A 24 5.72 -14.96 20.38
N LEU A 25 4.93 -14.70 19.33
CA LEU A 25 4.54 -13.33 19.00
C LEU A 25 3.58 -12.72 20.03
N THR A 26 2.76 -13.55 20.68
CA THR A 26 1.78 -13.10 21.69
C THR A 26 2.32 -13.02 23.11
N ASP A 27 3.47 -13.63 23.38
CA ASP A 27 4.09 -13.62 24.70
C ASP A 27 4.77 -12.27 24.97
N GLU A 28 4.36 -11.60 26.06
CA GLU A 28 4.93 -10.31 26.48
C GLU A 28 6.41 -10.45 26.89
N GLU A 29 6.84 -11.65 27.29
CA GLU A 29 8.23 -11.93 27.69
C GLU A 29 9.17 -12.16 26.50
N THR A 30 8.65 -12.26 25.27
CA THR A 30 9.46 -12.51 24.07
C THR A 30 10.53 -11.44 23.86
N THR A 31 11.76 -11.90 23.74
CA THR A 31 12.95 -11.08 23.57
C THR A 31 13.10 -10.59 22.12
N ASN A 32 13.86 -9.51 21.92
CA ASN A 32 14.18 -9.03 20.57
C ASN A 32 14.98 -10.07 19.76
N SER A 33 15.79 -10.91 20.42
CA SER A 33 16.54 -11.99 19.77
C SER A 33 15.63 -13.08 19.21
N GLU A 34 14.56 -13.42 19.92
CA GLU A 34 13.56 -14.39 19.45
C GLU A 34 12.76 -13.84 18.26
N LEU A 35 12.38 -12.56 18.31
CA LEU A 35 11.76 -11.88 17.16
C LEU A 35 12.71 -11.83 15.96
N ALA A 36 13.99 -11.52 16.17
CA ALA A 36 14.99 -11.51 15.11
C ALA A 36 15.14 -12.90 14.47
N TYR A 37 15.12 -13.97 15.27
CA TYR A 37 15.13 -15.34 14.78
C TYR A 37 13.91 -15.66 13.91
N PHE A 38 12.71 -15.24 14.34
CA PHE A 38 11.48 -15.37 13.54
C PHE A 38 11.59 -14.67 12.18
N PHE A 39 12.04 -13.41 12.16
CA PHE A 39 12.20 -12.67 10.90
C PHE A 39 13.25 -13.30 9.97
N GLU A 40 14.32 -13.87 10.52
CA GLU A 40 15.35 -14.53 9.74
C GLU A 40 14.84 -15.84 9.11
N GLU A 41 14.08 -16.65 9.84
CA GLU A 41 13.47 -17.88 9.31
C GLU A 41 12.51 -17.58 8.16
N VAL A 42 11.71 -16.51 8.28
CA VAL A 42 10.83 -16.02 7.20
C VAL A 42 11.65 -15.53 6.00
N SER A 43 12.71 -14.77 6.23
CA SER A 43 13.60 -14.28 5.17
C SER A 43 14.26 -15.44 4.41
N LEU A 44 14.75 -16.45 5.13
CA LEU A 44 15.35 -17.65 4.56
C LEU A 44 14.33 -18.48 3.77
N PHE A 45 13.10 -18.58 4.27
CA PHE A 45 12.01 -19.26 3.58
C PHE A 45 11.76 -18.63 2.20
N TRP A 46 11.55 -17.31 2.16
CA TRP A 46 11.30 -16.59 0.90
C TRP A 46 12.49 -16.64 -0.05
N ARG A 47 13.70 -16.46 0.46
CA ARG A 47 14.93 -16.54 -0.34
C ARG A 47 15.09 -17.89 -1.03
N ARG A 48 14.76 -19.00 -0.37
CA ARG A 48 14.81 -20.36 -0.95
C ARG A 48 13.79 -20.59 -2.07
N LYS A 49 12.74 -19.76 -2.15
CA LYS A 49 11.67 -19.86 -3.16
C LYS A 49 11.72 -18.74 -4.20
N HIS A 50 12.69 -17.82 -4.08
CA HIS A 50 12.78 -16.60 -4.88
C HIS A 50 12.63 -16.86 -6.37
N GLU A 51 13.41 -17.80 -6.95
CA GLU A 51 13.36 -18.09 -8.39
C GLU A 51 11.98 -18.52 -8.89
N ILE A 52 11.27 -19.33 -8.10
CA ILE A 52 9.93 -19.80 -8.46
C ILE A 52 8.93 -18.64 -8.42
N ILE A 53 9.04 -17.78 -7.41
CA ILE A 53 8.13 -16.65 -7.25
C ILE A 53 8.42 -15.58 -8.30
N ASP A 54 9.68 -15.23 -8.53
CA ASP A 54 10.10 -14.30 -9.57
C ASP A 54 9.63 -14.78 -10.96
N PHE A 55 9.80 -16.07 -11.27
CA PHE A 55 9.26 -16.66 -12.50
C PHE A 55 7.74 -16.51 -12.60
N PHE A 56 7.02 -16.79 -11.51
CA PHE A 56 5.57 -16.61 -11.45
C PHE A 56 5.16 -15.15 -11.73
N LEU A 57 5.77 -14.19 -11.03
CA LEU A 57 5.46 -12.77 -11.17
C LEU A 57 5.80 -12.24 -12.58
N LYS A 58 6.93 -12.65 -13.16
CA LYS A 58 7.33 -12.26 -14.54
C LYS A 58 6.41 -12.83 -15.62
N LYS A 59 5.64 -13.87 -15.33
CA LYS A 59 4.66 -14.46 -16.26
C LYS A 59 3.28 -13.80 -16.21
N ILE A 60 3.03 -12.93 -15.23
CA ILE A 60 1.79 -12.18 -15.15
C ILE A 60 1.69 -11.22 -16.34
N SER A 61 0.57 -11.29 -17.04
CA SER A 61 0.19 -10.34 -18.09
C SER A 61 -0.95 -9.44 -17.60
N THR A 62 -1.20 -8.34 -18.31
CA THR A 62 -2.35 -7.45 -18.04
C THR A 62 -3.68 -8.18 -18.16
N ASP A 63 -3.76 -9.22 -18.99
CA ASP A 63 -4.99 -9.99 -19.23
C ASP A 63 -5.30 -10.96 -18.09
N ASP A 64 -4.31 -11.30 -17.25
CA ASP A 64 -4.53 -12.12 -16.06
C ASP A 64 -5.17 -11.32 -14.91
N LYS A 65 -5.29 -9.98 -15.06
CA LYS A 65 -5.96 -9.08 -14.10
C LYS A 65 -5.51 -9.32 -12.66
N CYS A 66 -4.21 -9.43 -12.43
CA CYS A 66 -3.71 -9.65 -11.08
C CYS A 66 -3.66 -8.31 -10.33
N SER A 67 -4.11 -8.29 -9.08
CA SER A 67 -4.09 -7.13 -8.20
C SER A 67 -3.24 -7.39 -6.96
N PHE A 68 -2.84 -6.35 -6.25
CA PHE A 68 -2.16 -6.50 -4.96
C PHE A 68 -2.61 -5.47 -3.94
N LEU A 69 -2.62 -5.84 -2.66
CA LEU A 69 -2.91 -4.92 -1.57
C LEU A 69 -1.78 -3.90 -1.42
N ALA A 70 -2.06 -2.64 -1.78
CA ALA A 70 -1.09 -1.55 -1.82
C ALA A 70 -1.34 -0.55 -0.68
N GLY A 71 -0.26 -0.11 -0.03
CA GLY A 71 -0.33 0.89 1.04
C GLY A 71 -1.01 0.43 2.35
N ALA A 72 -1.23 -0.89 2.50
CA ALA A 72 -1.76 -1.50 3.72
C ALA A 72 -0.96 -2.75 4.10
N MET A 73 -1.02 -3.13 5.37
CA MET A 73 -0.25 -4.24 5.94
C MET A 73 -1.07 -5.51 6.19
N TYR A 74 -2.39 -5.45 6.05
CA TYR A 74 -3.28 -6.57 6.34
C TYR A 74 -4.59 -6.37 5.57
N ILE A 75 -5.30 -7.47 5.29
CA ILE A 75 -6.57 -7.48 4.57
C ILE A 75 -7.68 -6.92 5.46
N ASP A 76 -7.58 -7.13 6.77
CA ASP A 76 -8.59 -6.74 7.78
C ASP A 76 -9.84 -7.61 7.68
N LEU A 77 -9.64 -8.92 7.81
CA LEU A 77 -10.73 -9.91 7.73
C LEU A 77 -11.83 -9.65 8.75
N LYS A 78 -11.50 -9.10 9.92
CA LYS A 78 -12.46 -8.78 11.00
C LYS A 78 -13.48 -7.71 10.61
N ASN A 79 -13.12 -6.83 9.67
CA ASN A 79 -13.97 -5.76 9.19
C ASN A 79 -14.29 -5.95 7.70
N ASP A 80 -14.42 -7.20 7.25
CA ASP A 80 -14.82 -7.54 5.89
C ASP A 80 -13.92 -6.99 4.77
N GLY A 81 -12.66 -6.66 5.07
CA GLY A 81 -11.75 -6.09 4.06
C GLY A 81 -11.47 -7.01 2.86
N HIS A 82 -11.71 -8.31 3.00
CA HIS A 82 -11.69 -9.27 1.90
C HIS A 82 -12.85 -9.07 0.91
N TYR A 83 -14.05 -8.66 1.37
CA TYR A 83 -15.16 -8.28 0.50
C TYR A 83 -14.86 -7.00 -0.28
N GLU A 84 -14.18 -6.04 0.35
CA GLU A 84 -13.76 -4.79 -0.31
C GLU A 84 -12.74 -5.03 -1.43
N PHE A 85 -11.83 -6.00 -1.23
CA PHE A 85 -10.76 -6.31 -2.17
C PHE A 85 -11.23 -7.27 -3.29
N ALA A 86 -12.28 -8.06 -3.07
CA ALA A 86 -12.75 -9.06 -4.04
C ALA A 86 -12.98 -8.53 -5.48
N PRO A 87 -13.56 -7.32 -5.71
CA PRO A 87 -13.80 -6.81 -7.06
C PRO A 87 -12.54 -6.46 -7.85
N CYS A 88 -11.41 -6.27 -7.18
CA CYS A 88 -10.17 -5.83 -7.81
C CYS A 88 -9.37 -7.03 -8.31
N GLY A 89 -9.42 -7.28 -9.63
CA GLY A 89 -8.64 -8.33 -10.28
C GLY A 89 -9.23 -9.75 -10.18
N GLN A 90 -8.69 -10.65 -10.99
CA GLN A 90 -8.98 -12.09 -10.95
C GLN A 90 -8.19 -12.78 -9.83
N TYR A 91 -6.89 -12.51 -9.77
CA TYR A 91 -5.97 -13.01 -8.74
C TYR A 91 -5.55 -11.87 -7.84
N ARG A 92 -5.67 -12.04 -6.51
CA ARG A 92 -5.38 -11.00 -5.53
C ARG A 92 -4.17 -11.38 -4.71
N ILE A 93 -3.12 -10.57 -4.79
CA ILE A 93 -1.90 -10.75 -4.02
C ILE A 93 -2.01 -9.98 -2.71
N PHE A 94 -1.84 -10.68 -1.59
CA PHE A 94 -1.61 -10.06 -0.30
C PHE A 94 -0.09 -10.07 -0.04
N THR A 95 0.55 -8.91 -0.07
CA THR A 95 1.98 -8.84 0.20
C THR A 95 2.28 -9.33 1.61
N ASP A 96 3.28 -10.20 1.76
CA ASP A 96 3.67 -10.75 3.06
C ASP A 96 3.93 -9.63 4.09
N PRO A 97 3.12 -9.54 5.17
CA PRO A 97 3.29 -8.49 6.15
C PRO A 97 4.50 -8.70 7.06
N VAL A 98 5.01 -9.93 7.17
CA VAL A 98 6.12 -10.24 8.07
C VAL A 98 7.42 -9.64 7.54
N SER A 99 7.73 -9.86 6.25
CA SER A 99 8.84 -9.18 5.59
C SER A 99 8.76 -7.65 5.73
N LYS A 100 7.58 -7.06 5.52
CA LYS A 100 7.37 -5.60 5.67
C LYS A 100 7.63 -5.08 7.09
N MET A 101 7.22 -5.84 8.11
CA MET A 101 7.38 -5.42 9.50
C MET A 101 8.82 -5.52 10.01
N ARG A 102 9.67 -6.35 9.36
CA ARG A 102 11.05 -6.63 9.78
C ARG A 102 11.86 -5.36 10.06
N THR A 103 11.74 -4.32 9.23
CA THR A 103 12.51 -3.07 9.34
C THR A 103 12.35 -2.37 10.69
N PHE A 104 11.16 -2.46 11.31
CA PHE A 104 10.90 -1.85 12.62
C PHE A 104 11.65 -2.54 13.78
N PHE A 105 12.11 -3.77 13.57
CA PHE A 105 12.81 -4.58 14.56
C PHE A 105 14.31 -4.73 14.30
N LEU A 106 14.77 -4.43 13.07
CA LEU A 106 16.20 -4.40 12.75
C LEU A 106 16.88 -3.09 13.19
N THR A 107 16.11 -2.01 13.34
CA THR A 107 16.65 -0.71 13.71
C THR A 107 16.47 -0.47 15.20
N GLU A 108 17.56 -0.48 15.97
CA GLU A 108 17.54 -0.02 17.37
C GLU A 108 17.36 1.49 17.41
N SER A 109 16.12 1.96 17.34
CA SER A 109 15.77 3.36 17.52
C SER A 109 14.96 3.55 18.79
N SER A 110 15.53 4.32 19.72
CA SER A 110 14.83 4.75 20.95
C SER A 110 13.59 5.59 20.68
N ALA A 111 13.42 6.11 19.45
CA ALA A 111 12.22 6.83 19.06
C ALA A 111 11.03 5.90 18.79
N ILE A 112 11.24 4.61 18.48
CA ILE A 112 10.16 3.68 18.10
C ILE A 112 9.37 3.25 19.34
N ASN A 113 8.03 3.35 19.26
CA ASN A 113 7.15 2.77 20.26
C ASN A 113 7.06 1.23 20.11
N GLN A 114 8.00 0.52 20.73
CA GLN A 114 8.17 -0.93 20.59
C GLN A 114 6.92 -1.74 20.96
N LYS A 115 6.18 -1.35 22.01
CA LYS A 115 4.95 -2.03 22.39
C LYS A 115 3.90 -1.97 21.28
N ARG A 116 3.63 -0.77 20.76
CA ARG A 116 2.65 -0.58 19.69
C ARG A 116 3.04 -1.32 18.40
N VAL A 117 4.32 -1.31 18.05
CA VAL A 117 4.83 -2.04 16.87
C VAL A 117 4.66 -3.55 17.05
N ARG A 118 4.91 -4.09 18.25
CA ARG A 118 4.68 -5.51 18.57
C ARG A 118 3.20 -5.88 18.50
N ASP A 119 2.31 -5.11 19.11
CA ASP A 119 0.86 -5.33 19.03
C ASP A 119 0.38 -5.33 17.57
N TYR A 120 0.94 -4.43 16.75
CA TYR A 120 0.64 -4.37 15.33
C TYR A 120 1.19 -5.59 14.56
N LEU A 121 2.40 -6.06 14.87
CA LEU A 121 2.96 -7.29 14.30
C LEU A 121 2.03 -8.49 14.54
N VAL A 122 1.57 -8.67 15.79
CA VAL A 122 0.62 -9.73 16.15
C VAL A 122 -0.67 -9.63 15.34
N LYS A 123 -1.21 -8.40 15.19
CA LYS A 123 -2.42 -8.17 14.39
C LYS A 123 -2.23 -8.61 12.93
N VAL A 124 -1.16 -8.17 12.28
CA VAL A 124 -0.96 -8.41 10.84
C VAL A 124 -0.57 -9.86 10.55
N VAL A 125 0.19 -10.52 11.44
CA VAL A 125 0.52 -11.95 11.31
C VAL A 125 -0.73 -12.80 11.45
N ASN A 126 -1.58 -12.53 12.45
CA ASN A 126 -2.83 -13.28 12.63
C ASN A 126 -3.79 -13.11 11.45
N ASP A 127 -3.91 -11.89 10.90
CA ASP A 127 -4.70 -11.67 9.68
C ASP A 127 -4.15 -12.49 8.51
N CYS A 128 -2.81 -12.54 8.34
CA CYS A 128 -2.15 -13.37 7.32
C CYS A 128 -2.38 -14.87 7.49
N ILE A 129 -2.27 -15.38 8.72
CA ILE A 129 -2.58 -16.78 9.05
C ILE A 129 -4.02 -17.10 8.64
N ASN A 130 -4.98 -16.24 9.00
CA ASN A 130 -6.39 -16.44 8.67
C ASN A 130 -6.65 -16.37 7.15
N VAL A 131 -5.97 -15.48 6.42
CA VAL A 131 -6.04 -15.45 4.95
C VAL A 131 -5.53 -16.78 4.37
N LEU A 132 -4.39 -17.28 4.85
CA LEU A 132 -3.79 -18.53 4.36
C LEU A 132 -4.61 -19.77 4.72
N SER A 133 -5.26 -19.79 5.90
CA SER A 133 -6.04 -20.94 6.36
C SER A 133 -7.43 -21.00 5.74
N GLU A 134 -8.13 -19.87 5.66
CA GLU A 134 -9.56 -19.82 5.27
C GLU A 134 -9.76 -19.33 3.83
N PHE A 135 -8.87 -18.48 3.32
CA PHE A 135 -9.06 -17.77 2.05
C PHE A 135 -7.94 -18.00 1.01
N SER A 136 -7.12 -19.04 1.17
CA SER A 136 -5.99 -19.35 0.27
C SER A 136 -6.38 -19.72 -1.17
N ASN A 137 -7.67 -19.98 -1.42
CA ASN A 137 -8.20 -20.16 -2.77
C ASN A 137 -8.52 -18.81 -3.46
N TYR A 138 -8.60 -17.71 -2.70
CA TYR A 138 -9.01 -16.39 -3.19
C TYR A 138 -7.86 -15.37 -3.20
N PHE A 139 -6.91 -15.54 -2.28
CA PHE A 139 -5.74 -14.68 -2.11
C PHE A 139 -4.43 -15.47 -2.25
N ILE A 140 -3.41 -14.77 -2.73
CA ILE A 140 -2.06 -15.26 -2.93
C ILE A 140 -1.12 -14.44 -2.05
N VAL A 141 -0.47 -15.06 -1.06
CA VAL A 141 0.51 -14.40 -0.19
C VAL A 141 1.91 -14.51 -0.78
N LEU A 142 2.55 -13.37 -1.06
CA LEU A 142 3.91 -13.29 -1.64
C LEU A 142 4.71 -12.09 -1.10
N PRO A 143 6.04 -12.19 -0.98
CA PRO A 143 6.90 -11.12 -0.46
C PRO A 143 7.29 -10.14 -1.58
N LEU A 144 6.33 -9.39 -2.12
CA LEU A 144 6.56 -8.50 -3.28
C LEU A 144 7.72 -7.50 -3.09
N ASP A 145 7.94 -7.03 -1.86
CA ASP A 145 8.98 -6.03 -1.57
C ASP A 145 10.39 -6.63 -1.62
N ASP A 146 10.52 -7.93 -1.31
CA ASP A 146 11.82 -8.62 -1.25
C ASP A 146 12.28 -9.13 -2.63
N ILE A 147 11.36 -9.29 -3.59
CA ILE A 147 11.63 -9.94 -4.90
C ILE A 147 12.07 -8.93 -5.96
N PHE A 148 11.82 -7.63 -5.76
CA PHE A 148 11.94 -6.64 -6.82
C PHE A 148 13.38 -6.37 -7.30
N SER A 149 14.42 -6.73 -6.54
CA SER A 149 15.80 -6.48 -6.97
C SER A 149 16.81 -7.45 -6.39
N GLU A 150 17.69 -7.99 -7.23
CA GLU A 150 18.94 -8.64 -6.81
C GLU A 150 19.84 -7.66 -6.02
N ASP A 151 19.63 -6.34 -6.17
CA ASP A 151 20.29 -5.27 -5.42
C ASP A 151 19.29 -4.28 -4.78
N GLN A 152 19.01 -4.48 -3.49
CA GLN A 152 18.11 -3.64 -2.69
C GLN A 152 18.65 -2.20 -2.49
N GLU A 153 19.97 -1.99 -2.61
CA GLU A 153 20.57 -0.66 -2.46
C GLU A 153 20.22 0.23 -3.65
N ASP A 154 20.30 -0.31 -4.87
CA ASP A 154 19.93 0.41 -6.10
C ASP A 154 18.44 0.81 -6.09
N ARG A 155 17.56 -0.09 -5.63
CA ARG A 155 16.13 0.21 -5.47
C ARG A 155 15.93 1.35 -4.48
N MET A 156 16.56 1.29 -3.31
CA MET A 156 16.44 2.32 -2.29
C MET A 156 16.98 3.67 -2.78
N ALA A 157 18.12 3.67 -3.48
CA ALA A 157 18.68 4.87 -4.07
C ALA A 157 17.75 5.50 -5.11
N PHE A 158 17.13 4.67 -5.97
CA PHE A 158 16.12 5.12 -6.94
C PHE A 158 14.89 5.73 -6.25
N LEU A 159 14.34 5.06 -5.24
CA LEU A 159 13.17 5.53 -4.50
C LEU A 159 13.46 6.85 -3.78
N LYS A 160 14.61 6.97 -3.10
CA LYS A 160 15.03 8.19 -2.40
C LYS A 160 15.21 9.36 -3.38
N LYS A 161 15.90 9.15 -4.50
CA LYS A 161 16.10 10.19 -5.51
C LYS A 161 14.77 10.64 -6.13
N SER A 162 13.90 9.68 -6.45
CA SER A 162 12.59 9.97 -7.06
C SER A 162 11.67 10.70 -6.09
N SER A 163 11.61 10.26 -4.83
CA SER A 163 10.80 10.91 -3.80
C SER A 163 11.25 12.34 -3.54
N TYR A 164 12.56 12.59 -3.46
CA TYR A 164 13.08 13.95 -3.32
C TYR A 164 12.71 14.84 -4.52
N SER A 165 12.75 14.31 -5.74
CA SER A 165 12.30 15.06 -6.92
C SER A 165 10.83 15.49 -6.81
N PHE A 166 9.96 14.65 -6.24
CA PHE A 166 8.58 15.03 -5.95
C PHE A 166 8.50 16.12 -4.90
N ILE A 167 9.21 15.96 -3.78
CA ILE A 167 9.24 16.94 -2.70
C ILE A 167 9.68 18.30 -3.23
N SER A 168 10.79 18.36 -3.97
CA SER A 168 11.32 19.58 -4.57
C SER A 168 10.29 20.27 -5.49
N SER A 169 9.52 19.49 -6.25
CA SER A 169 8.47 20.02 -7.14
C SER A 169 7.28 20.67 -6.42
N LEU A 170 7.14 20.48 -5.10
CA LEU A 170 6.08 21.10 -4.30
C LEU A 170 6.29 22.60 -4.10
N PHE A 171 7.53 23.08 -4.25
CA PHE A 171 7.93 24.43 -3.85
C PHE A 171 7.84 25.44 -4.99
N VAL A 172 7.62 26.71 -4.63
CA VAL A 172 7.70 27.85 -5.55
C VAL A 172 9.14 28.03 -6.04
N ASN A 173 10.11 27.84 -5.15
CA ASN A 173 11.54 27.88 -5.44
C ASN A 173 12.18 26.51 -5.11
N PRO A 174 12.13 25.55 -6.05
CA PRO A 174 12.64 24.19 -5.85
C PRO A 174 14.14 24.15 -5.51
N CYS A 175 14.53 23.30 -4.56
CA CYS A 175 15.93 22.98 -4.27
C CYS A 175 16.38 21.78 -5.12
N ALA A 176 17.61 21.79 -5.62
CA ALA A 176 18.15 20.70 -6.43
C ALA A 176 18.56 19.48 -5.61
N THR A 177 18.97 19.67 -4.34
CA THR A 177 19.48 18.60 -3.47
C THR A 177 18.91 18.68 -2.04
N GLU A 178 18.87 17.53 -1.35
CA GLU A 178 18.49 17.46 0.08
C GLU A 178 19.33 18.40 0.94
N GLU A 179 20.63 18.51 0.66
CA GLU A 179 21.56 19.41 1.36
C GLU A 179 21.16 20.87 1.20
N GLU A 180 20.87 21.32 -0.03
CA GLU A 180 20.38 22.67 -0.30
C GLU A 180 19.06 22.94 0.42
N PHE A 181 18.18 21.95 0.50
CA PHE A 181 16.91 22.06 1.22
C PHE A 181 17.13 22.26 2.73
N ILE A 182 18.00 21.45 3.34
CA ILE A 182 18.32 21.52 4.77
C ILE A 182 19.01 22.85 5.11
N ASP A 183 19.89 23.34 4.23
CA ASP A 183 20.57 24.61 4.43
C ASP A 183 19.61 25.82 4.26
N LYS A 184 18.60 25.70 3.39
CA LYS A 184 17.65 26.78 3.10
C LYS A 184 16.59 26.98 4.18
N TYR A 185 16.07 25.90 4.77
CA TYR A 185 14.93 25.97 5.68
C TYR A 185 15.31 25.62 7.12
N HIS A 186 14.89 26.46 8.06
CA HIS A 186 15.19 26.27 9.48
C HIS A 186 13.94 26.03 10.34
N SER A 187 12.74 26.17 9.76
CA SER A 187 11.49 25.82 10.45
C SER A 187 10.43 25.26 9.51
N LEU A 188 9.52 24.44 10.04
CA LEU A 188 8.37 23.92 9.29
C LEU A 188 7.47 25.05 8.74
N LYS A 189 7.43 26.20 9.40
CA LYS A 189 6.67 27.36 8.97
C LYS A 189 7.24 28.01 7.70
N GLU A 190 8.55 28.09 7.59
CA GLU A 190 9.21 28.59 6.35
C GLU A 190 8.94 27.64 5.17
N ILE A 191 8.99 26.33 5.43
CA ILE A 191 8.66 25.30 4.44
C ILE A 191 7.21 25.45 3.98
N GLU A 192 6.26 25.56 4.92
CA GLU A 192 4.83 25.74 4.62
C GLU A 192 4.57 26.96 3.72
N GLN A 193 5.29 28.05 3.94
CA GLN A 193 5.15 29.29 3.19
C GLN A 193 5.71 29.24 1.76
N ASP A 194 6.70 28.39 1.48
CA ASP A 194 7.30 28.25 0.15
C ASP A 194 6.69 27.09 -0.66
N ILE A 195 5.81 26.27 -0.08
CA ILE A 195 5.00 25.28 -0.81
C ILE A 195 3.96 26.01 -1.67
N ARG A 196 3.76 25.52 -2.91
CA ARG A 196 2.72 26.03 -3.80
C ARG A 196 1.33 25.86 -3.16
N ALA A 197 0.57 26.94 -3.10
CA ALA A 197 -0.73 26.97 -2.43
C ALA A 197 -1.73 25.91 -2.97
N ASP A 198 -1.68 25.61 -4.28
CA ASP A 198 -2.54 24.59 -4.91
C ASP A 198 -2.16 23.13 -4.53
N LEU A 199 -1.01 22.93 -3.89
CA LEU A 199 -0.51 21.64 -3.44
C LEU A 199 -0.50 21.49 -1.92
N LEU A 200 -0.43 22.57 -1.15
CA LEU A 200 -0.41 22.50 0.31
C LEU A 200 -1.63 21.76 0.87
N ASP A 201 -2.82 22.04 0.33
CA ASP A 201 -4.07 21.39 0.73
C ASP A 201 -4.12 19.91 0.30
N LYS A 202 -3.25 19.49 -0.62
CA LYS A 202 -3.12 18.10 -1.05
C LYS A 202 -2.12 17.33 -0.20
N LEU A 203 -1.33 17.98 0.66
CA LEU A 203 -0.43 17.27 1.59
C LEU A 203 -1.22 16.81 2.83
N ILE A 204 -1.92 15.70 2.66
CA ILE A 204 -2.68 15.00 3.70
C ILE A 204 -1.81 13.89 4.28
N LEU A 205 -1.53 13.90 5.58
CA LEU A 205 -0.68 12.91 6.26
C LEU A 205 -1.48 11.94 7.13
N ASN A 206 -2.64 12.38 7.63
CA ASN A 206 -3.47 11.61 8.54
C ASN A 206 -4.84 11.33 7.93
N ASP A 207 -5.60 12.39 7.68
CA ASP A 207 -6.97 12.32 7.20
C ASP A 207 -7.41 13.69 6.65
N LYS A 208 -8.62 13.77 6.09
CA LYS A 208 -9.14 14.97 5.43
C LYS A 208 -9.22 16.22 6.32
N SER A 209 -9.17 16.09 7.65
CA SER A 209 -9.13 17.23 8.57
C SER A 209 -7.81 18.00 8.51
N ASP A 210 -6.75 17.42 7.97
CA ASP A 210 -5.42 18.04 7.88
C ASP A 210 -5.46 19.40 7.17
N VAL A 211 -6.34 19.58 6.19
CA VAL A 211 -6.50 20.87 5.46
C VAL A 211 -6.85 22.05 6.37
N SER A 212 -7.39 21.79 7.56
CA SER A 212 -7.80 22.83 8.52
C SER A 212 -6.73 23.21 9.54
N ILE A 213 -5.59 22.52 9.54
CA ILE A 213 -4.48 22.70 10.48
C ILE A 213 -3.17 22.97 9.74
N SER A 214 -2.19 23.53 10.47
CA SER A 214 -0.86 23.86 9.94
C SER A 214 -0.07 22.61 9.54
N LEU A 215 0.90 22.75 8.65
CA LEU A 215 1.77 21.64 8.23
C LEU A 215 2.51 21.03 9.42
N GLN A 216 2.92 21.86 10.38
CA GLN A 216 3.53 21.42 11.62
C GLN A 216 2.59 20.49 12.40
N GLU A 217 1.34 20.88 12.63
CA GLU A 217 0.37 20.05 13.35
C GLU A 217 0.08 18.73 12.61
N ARG A 218 0.03 18.74 11.27
CA ARG A 218 -0.13 17.52 10.46
C ARG A 218 1.01 16.53 10.69
N ILE A 219 2.25 17.01 10.65
CA ILE A 219 3.46 16.20 10.85
C ILE A 219 3.51 15.68 12.28
N GLU A 220 3.27 16.54 13.27
CA GLU A 220 3.28 16.13 14.67
C GLU A 220 2.23 15.04 14.94
N LYS A 221 1.00 15.20 14.44
CA LYS A 221 -0.08 14.20 14.55
C LYS A 221 0.32 12.87 13.90
N ASN A 222 0.93 12.90 12.72
CA ASN A 222 1.33 11.69 11.99
C ASN A 222 2.44 10.91 12.71
N LEU A 223 3.43 11.61 13.23
CA LEU A 223 4.60 10.98 13.84
C LEU A 223 4.35 10.52 15.28
N ASN A 224 3.54 11.26 16.07
CA ASN A 224 3.26 10.97 17.47
C ASN A 224 2.71 9.55 17.74
N ASP A 225 2.07 8.96 16.73
CA ASP A 225 1.49 7.63 16.86
C ASP A 225 2.55 6.51 16.93
N THR A 226 3.69 6.70 16.28
CA THR A 226 4.71 5.64 16.08
C THR A 226 6.07 6.02 16.65
N LEU A 227 6.36 7.32 16.71
CA LEU A 227 7.67 7.87 17.08
C LEU A 227 7.57 8.86 18.24
N SER A 228 8.60 8.91 19.08
CA SER A 228 8.78 9.98 20.06
C SER A 228 9.30 11.25 19.37
N LEU A 229 8.43 12.26 19.25
CA LEU A 229 8.79 13.55 18.66
C LEU A 229 9.92 14.26 19.42
N ASP A 230 9.94 14.17 20.74
CA ASP A 230 10.99 14.80 21.56
C ASP A 230 12.38 14.23 21.24
N VAL A 231 12.46 12.90 21.09
CA VAL A 231 13.70 12.22 20.71
C VAL A 231 14.11 12.58 19.28
N LEU A 232 13.15 12.67 18.35
CA LEU A 232 13.43 13.07 16.97
C LEU A 232 14.00 14.49 16.88
N ARG A 233 13.37 15.45 17.58
CA ARG A 233 13.79 16.87 17.60
C ARG A 233 15.15 17.11 18.24
N GLN A 234 15.62 16.19 19.07
CA GLN A 234 16.99 16.25 19.62
C GLN A 234 18.05 15.81 18.60
N ARG A 235 17.64 15.09 17.55
CA ARG A 235 18.54 14.46 16.57
C ARG A 235 18.50 15.11 15.19
N MET A 236 17.38 15.76 14.84
CA MET A 236 17.08 16.25 13.49
C MET A 236 16.50 17.67 13.56
N GLY A 237 16.85 18.50 12.59
CA GLY A 237 16.21 19.80 12.36
C GLY A 237 14.83 19.67 11.69
N ASP A 238 14.05 20.75 11.71
CA ASP A 238 12.69 20.79 11.13
C ASP A 238 12.66 20.40 9.63
N ALA A 239 13.67 20.81 8.85
CA ALA A 239 13.78 20.44 7.44
C ALA A 239 13.96 18.93 7.25
N GLU A 240 14.80 18.29 8.07
CA GLU A 240 15.01 16.85 8.03
C GLU A 240 13.74 16.09 8.49
N ILE A 241 13.05 16.59 9.52
CA ILE A 241 11.77 16.03 9.97
C ILE A 241 10.72 16.12 8.84
N PHE A 242 10.65 17.25 8.12
CA PHE A 242 9.78 17.39 6.96
C PHE A 242 10.12 16.38 5.86
N LEU A 243 11.39 16.29 5.48
CA LEU A 243 11.85 15.34 4.45
C LEU A 243 11.52 13.89 4.84
N MET A 244 11.68 13.52 6.10
CA MET A 244 11.30 12.20 6.62
C MET A 244 9.78 11.98 6.53
N ALA A 245 8.98 12.92 7.08
CA ALA A 245 7.53 12.76 7.23
C ALA A 245 6.79 12.78 5.89
N ILE A 246 7.22 13.59 4.93
CA ILE A 246 6.62 13.68 3.59
C ILE A 246 7.26 12.68 2.63
N GLY A 247 8.59 12.51 2.71
CA GLY A 247 9.33 11.64 1.81
C GLY A 247 8.90 10.18 1.89
N GLN A 248 8.52 9.68 3.08
CA GLN A 248 7.98 8.33 3.23
C GLN A 248 6.74 8.07 2.36
N PHE A 249 5.85 9.05 2.19
CA PHE A 249 4.65 8.88 1.37
C PHE A 249 4.99 8.83 -0.11
N PHE A 250 5.86 9.73 -0.59
CA PHE A 250 6.32 9.68 -1.98
C PHE A 250 7.13 8.42 -2.27
N MET A 251 7.99 7.97 -1.36
CA MET A 251 8.70 6.70 -1.50
C MET A 251 7.73 5.53 -1.59
N GLN A 252 6.71 5.49 -0.72
CA GLN A 252 5.69 4.43 -0.74
C GLN A 252 4.92 4.42 -2.07
N ILE A 253 4.51 5.57 -2.58
CA ILE A 253 3.80 5.63 -3.87
C ILE A 253 4.70 5.21 -5.03
N MET A 254 5.96 5.65 -5.03
CA MET A 254 6.91 5.23 -6.05
C MET A 254 7.14 3.72 -6.02
N ASP A 255 7.24 3.11 -4.84
CA ASP A 255 7.39 1.67 -4.71
C ASP A 255 6.13 0.92 -5.20
N ILE A 256 4.93 1.42 -4.87
CA ILE A 256 3.66 0.88 -5.37
C ILE A 256 3.61 0.92 -6.90
N ILE A 257 3.95 2.05 -7.52
CA ILE A 257 3.96 2.21 -8.97
C ILE A 257 5.00 1.28 -9.60
N LEU A 258 6.17 1.19 -9.00
CA LEU A 258 7.28 0.38 -9.47
C LEU A 258 6.91 -1.12 -9.48
N ILE A 259 6.32 -1.63 -8.40
CA ILE A 259 5.77 -2.99 -8.29
C ILE A 259 4.67 -3.21 -9.35
N ALA A 260 3.73 -2.26 -9.45
CA ALA A 260 2.61 -2.34 -10.38
C ALA A 260 3.07 -2.47 -11.83
N ILE A 261 4.02 -1.65 -12.27
CA ILE A 261 4.50 -1.64 -13.66
C ILE A 261 5.30 -2.90 -13.97
N SER A 262 6.24 -3.30 -13.12
CA SER A 262 7.11 -4.45 -13.41
C SER A 262 6.34 -5.76 -13.51
N TYR A 263 5.34 -5.94 -12.67
CA TYR A 263 4.56 -7.18 -12.59
C TYR A 263 3.15 -7.06 -13.16
N LYS A 264 2.80 -5.90 -13.75
CA LYS A 264 1.49 -5.62 -14.35
C LYS A 264 0.35 -5.86 -13.36
N LEU A 265 0.58 -5.49 -12.10
CA LEU A 265 -0.36 -5.69 -11.00
C LEU A 265 -1.19 -4.43 -10.79
N ILE A 266 -2.50 -4.60 -10.59
CA ILE A 266 -3.43 -3.53 -10.25
C ILE A 266 -3.26 -3.20 -8.75
N PRO A 267 -2.80 -2.00 -8.37
CA PRO A 267 -2.81 -1.60 -6.97
C PRO A 267 -4.24 -1.55 -6.43
N PHE A 268 -4.51 -2.24 -5.34
CA PHE A 268 -5.70 -2.03 -4.53
C PHE A 268 -5.34 -1.13 -3.34
N VAL A 269 -5.77 0.12 -3.43
CA VAL A 269 -5.54 1.14 -2.42
C VAL A 269 -6.86 1.48 -1.74
N ARG A 270 -6.90 1.43 -0.41
CA ARG A 270 -8.07 1.81 0.40
C ARG A 270 -7.84 3.00 1.34
N SER A 271 -6.57 3.31 1.61
CA SER A 271 -6.18 4.47 2.42
C SER A 271 -6.38 5.76 1.63
N ASP A 272 -7.07 6.74 2.24
CA ASP A 272 -7.28 8.07 1.65
C ASP A 272 -5.96 8.79 1.43
N VAL A 273 -5.03 8.66 2.37
CA VAL A 273 -3.70 9.27 2.30
C VAL A 273 -2.94 8.71 1.10
N VAL A 274 -2.85 7.38 0.99
CA VAL A 274 -2.12 6.70 -0.09
C VAL A 274 -2.75 7.04 -1.44
N PHE A 275 -4.08 6.97 -1.55
CA PHE A 275 -4.75 7.29 -2.80
C PHE A 275 -4.54 8.76 -3.21
N ASN A 276 -4.56 9.68 -2.25
CA ASN A 276 -4.29 11.09 -2.51
C ASN A 276 -2.86 11.34 -3.03
N TYR A 277 -1.84 10.74 -2.43
CA TYR A 277 -0.47 10.85 -2.97
C TYR A 277 -0.30 10.16 -4.32
N LEU A 278 -1.04 9.07 -4.59
CA LEU A 278 -1.09 8.45 -5.92
C LEU A 278 -1.63 9.43 -6.98
N LEU A 279 -2.68 10.19 -6.66
CA LEU A 279 -3.21 11.22 -7.57
C LEU A 279 -2.24 12.39 -7.78
N ILE A 280 -1.50 12.80 -6.74
CA ILE A 280 -0.48 13.86 -6.86
C ILE A 280 0.64 13.43 -7.84
N THR A 281 1.01 12.15 -7.82
CA THR A 281 2.10 11.61 -8.65
C THR A 281 1.67 11.26 -10.07
N TYR A 282 0.36 11.08 -10.32
CA TYR A 282 -0.21 10.69 -11.62
C TYR A 282 0.30 11.49 -12.83
N PRO A 283 0.41 12.83 -12.81
CA PRO A 283 0.86 13.59 -13.98
C PRO A 283 2.23 13.12 -14.52
N MET A 284 3.12 12.65 -13.65
CA MET A 284 4.47 12.22 -14.04
C MET A 284 4.52 10.82 -14.69
N ILE A 285 3.48 10.01 -14.50
CA ILE A 285 3.40 8.64 -15.03
C ILE A 285 2.32 8.49 -16.11
N SER A 286 1.64 9.59 -16.43
CA SER A 286 0.53 9.63 -17.39
C SER A 286 0.92 9.29 -18.84
N GLU A 287 2.21 9.30 -19.17
CA GLU A 287 2.73 8.90 -20.48
C GLU A 287 2.88 7.38 -20.63
N ASP A 288 2.98 6.64 -19.52
CA ASP A 288 3.07 5.18 -19.56
C ASP A 288 1.67 4.55 -19.64
N LYS A 289 1.36 3.94 -20.79
CA LYS A 289 0.04 3.34 -21.04
C LYS A 289 -0.31 2.20 -20.08
N VAL A 290 0.69 1.43 -19.64
CA VAL A 290 0.46 0.33 -18.69
C VAL A 290 0.14 0.94 -17.33
N ALA A 291 0.92 1.92 -16.87
CA ALA A 291 0.66 2.62 -15.62
C ALA A 291 -0.73 3.26 -15.62
N VAL A 292 -1.09 4.01 -16.66
CA VAL A 292 -2.43 4.62 -16.79
C VAL A 292 -3.54 3.57 -16.67
N THR A 293 -3.42 2.45 -17.39
CA THR A 293 -4.43 1.38 -17.37
C THR A 293 -4.57 0.75 -15.98
N LEU A 294 -3.48 0.56 -15.25
CA LEU A 294 -3.51 0.02 -13.88
C LEU A 294 -4.15 1.03 -12.91
N LEU A 295 -3.84 2.32 -13.06
CA LEU A 295 -4.35 3.37 -12.17
C LEU A 295 -5.83 3.69 -12.39
N GLU A 296 -6.33 3.57 -13.62
CA GLU A 296 -7.77 3.64 -13.87
C GLU A 296 -8.51 2.54 -13.10
N GLN A 297 -7.99 1.32 -13.13
CA GLN A 297 -8.54 0.19 -12.39
C GLN A 297 -8.45 0.42 -10.87
N THR A 298 -7.30 0.91 -10.37
CA THR A 298 -7.15 1.34 -8.97
C THR A 298 -8.17 2.40 -8.57
N THR A 299 -8.43 3.38 -9.44
CA THR A 299 -9.38 4.47 -9.18
C THR A 299 -10.80 3.93 -9.03
N ILE A 300 -11.23 3.03 -9.93
CA ILE A 300 -12.56 2.40 -9.84
C ILE A 300 -12.65 1.54 -8.59
N ALA A 301 -11.63 0.75 -8.28
CA ALA A 301 -11.58 -0.08 -7.06
C ALA A 301 -11.63 0.76 -5.78
N TYR A 302 -10.92 1.89 -5.74
CA TYR A 302 -10.96 2.83 -4.61
C TYR A 302 -12.36 3.42 -4.43
N ILE A 303 -13.02 3.86 -5.51
CA ILE A 303 -14.38 4.40 -5.45
C ILE A 303 -15.37 3.33 -5.00
N PHE A 304 -15.23 2.08 -5.49
CA PHE A 304 -16.02 0.95 -5.02
C PHE A 304 -15.87 0.77 -3.50
N HIS A 305 -14.64 0.74 -2.99
CA HIS A 305 -14.37 0.65 -1.55
C HIS A 305 -15.02 1.81 -0.79
N LYS A 306 -15.01 3.04 -1.31
CA LYS A 306 -15.71 4.16 -0.65
C LYS A 306 -17.22 4.06 -0.63
N MET A 307 -17.80 3.37 -1.61
CA MET A 307 -19.24 3.14 -1.66
C MET A 307 -19.68 2.00 -0.75
N TYR A 308 -18.92 0.91 -0.71
CA TYR A 308 -19.34 -0.36 -0.10
C TYR A 308 -18.47 -0.81 1.09
N GLY A 309 -17.45 -0.05 1.50
CA GLY A 309 -16.57 -0.44 2.61
C GLY A 309 -17.25 -0.49 3.98
N ASN A 310 -18.41 0.15 4.13
CA ASN A 310 -19.27 0.05 5.33
C ASN A 310 -20.55 -0.75 5.04
N TYR A 311 -20.60 -1.50 3.95
CA TYR A 311 -21.75 -2.33 3.62
C TYR A 311 -21.83 -3.51 4.60
N ASP A 312 -23.05 -3.89 4.99
CA ASP A 312 -23.27 -5.05 5.85
C ASP A 312 -23.27 -6.34 5.03
N PHE A 313 -22.13 -7.02 5.01
CA PHE A 313 -21.96 -8.30 4.30
C PHE A 313 -22.48 -9.51 5.08
N SER A 314 -23.04 -9.35 6.28
CA SER A 314 -23.45 -10.48 7.15
C SER A 314 -24.48 -11.43 6.53
N SER A 315 -25.23 -10.95 5.54
CA SER A 315 -26.23 -11.73 4.80
C SER A 315 -25.66 -12.53 3.62
N LEU A 316 -24.38 -12.34 3.28
CA LEU A 316 -23.71 -12.95 2.13
C LEU A 316 -22.57 -13.84 2.61
N THR A 317 -22.40 -15.00 1.98
CA THR A 317 -21.13 -15.73 2.13
C THR A 317 -20.10 -15.12 1.20
N PHE A 318 -18.82 -15.16 1.60
CA PHE A 318 -17.76 -14.62 0.75
C PHE A 318 -17.66 -15.35 -0.60
N SER A 319 -17.89 -16.66 -0.61
CA SER A 319 -17.89 -17.47 -1.84
C SER A 319 -18.99 -17.03 -2.80
N ASP A 320 -20.21 -16.82 -2.29
CA ASP A 320 -21.33 -16.38 -3.12
C ASP A 320 -21.07 -14.97 -3.65
N TYR A 321 -20.63 -14.05 -2.79
CA TYR A 321 -20.27 -12.70 -3.18
C TYR A 321 -19.15 -12.66 -4.25
N HIS A 322 -18.06 -13.39 -4.01
CA HIS A 322 -16.92 -13.48 -4.92
C HIS A 322 -17.33 -13.96 -6.31
N SER A 323 -18.26 -14.91 -6.42
CA SER A 323 -18.75 -15.40 -7.73
C SER A 323 -19.44 -14.31 -8.59
N HIS A 324 -19.96 -13.25 -7.96
CA HIS A 324 -20.62 -12.13 -8.63
C HIS A 324 -19.63 -11.01 -8.99
N VAL A 325 -18.68 -10.68 -8.10
CA VAL A 325 -17.81 -9.50 -8.25
C VAL A 325 -16.41 -9.80 -8.80
N SER A 326 -15.99 -11.06 -8.82
CA SER A 326 -14.63 -11.44 -9.20
C SER A 326 -14.33 -11.23 -10.69
N GLU A 327 -13.10 -11.57 -11.09
CA GLU A 327 -12.63 -11.48 -12.48
C GLU A 327 -12.67 -10.06 -13.05
N ASN A 328 -12.53 -9.05 -12.18
CA ASN A 328 -12.49 -7.64 -12.56
C ASN A 328 -13.78 -7.14 -13.27
N ARG A 329 -14.90 -7.88 -13.21
CA ARG A 329 -16.09 -7.63 -14.03
C ARG A 329 -16.67 -6.22 -13.88
N ILE A 330 -16.82 -5.76 -12.63
CA ILE A 330 -17.32 -4.41 -12.34
C ILE A 330 -16.37 -3.35 -12.93
N ILE A 331 -15.06 -3.55 -12.73
CA ILE A 331 -14.03 -2.60 -13.16
C ILE A 331 -13.98 -2.53 -14.69
N ASP A 332 -13.92 -3.68 -15.36
CA ASP A 332 -13.88 -3.76 -16.83
C ASP A 332 -15.16 -3.16 -17.44
N SER A 333 -16.34 -3.44 -16.87
CA SER A 333 -17.61 -2.85 -17.32
C SER A 333 -17.62 -1.32 -17.22
N VAL A 334 -17.12 -0.75 -16.11
CA VAL A 334 -17.00 0.71 -15.95
C VAL A 334 -16.03 1.30 -16.97
N ILE A 335 -14.88 0.63 -17.22
CA ILE A 335 -13.91 1.06 -18.24
C ILE A 335 -14.55 1.03 -19.64
N GLU A 336 -15.18 -0.07 -20.02
CA GLU A 336 -15.85 -0.22 -21.32
C GLU A 336 -16.92 0.85 -21.54
N LYS A 337 -17.77 1.08 -20.53
CA LYS A 337 -18.79 2.14 -20.57
C LYS A 337 -18.16 3.54 -20.67
N SER A 338 -17.05 3.80 -19.98
CA SER A 338 -16.30 5.06 -20.13
C SER A 338 -15.75 5.23 -21.55
N ARG A 339 -15.08 4.21 -22.07
CA ARG A 339 -14.49 4.19 -23.42
C ARG A 339 -15.52 4.31 -24.52
N SER A 340 -16.71 3.73 -24.36
CA SER A 340 -17.83 3.87 -25.30
C SER A 340 -18.29 5.33 -25.48
N LYS A 341 -18.04 6.18 -24.47
CA LYS A 341 -18.30 7.64 -24.51
C LYS A 341 -17.10 8.44 -25.01
N GLY A 342 -16.03 7.78 -25.46
CA GLY A 342 -14.78 8.42 -25.89
C GLY A 342 -13.97 9.06 -24.76
N LYS A 343 -14.17 8.61 -23.51
CA LYS A 343 -13.54 9.20 -22.32
C LYS A 343 -12.56 8.24 -21.64
N SER A 344 -11.49 8.80 -21.07
CA SER A 344 -10.69 8.16 -20.02
C SER A 344 -11.52 8.02 -18.73
N VAL A 345 -11.18 7.08 -17.84
CA VAL A 345 -11.78 7.06 -16.49
C VAL A 345 -11.42 8.36 -15.75
N PHE A 346 -10.22 8.90 -15.98
CA PHE A 346 -9.78 10.17 -15.42
C PHE A 346 -10.52 11.40 -15.98
N ASP A 347 -11.27 11.25 -17.09
CA ASP A 347 -12.11 12.32 -17.66
C ASP A 347 -13.53 12.33 -17.07
N LEU A 348 -13.89 11.34 -16.25
CA LEU A 348 -15.19 11.22 -15.61
C LEU A 348 -15.22 11.93 -14.26
N GLN A 349 -16.36 12.51 -13.93
CA GLN A 349 -16.63 12.93 -12.56
C GLN A 349 -16.76 11.71 -11.64
N ILE A 350 -16.38 11.86 -10.38
CA ILE A 350 -16.49 10.77 -9.38
C ILE A 350 -17.94 10.26 -9.29
N SER A 351 -18.93 11.16 -9.38
CA SER A 351 -20.35 10.81 -9.36
C SER A 351 -20.79 9.97 -10.58
N GLU A 352 -20.17 10.19 -11.75
CA GLU A 352 -20.42 9.38 -12.94
C GLU A 352 -19.87 7.96 -12.74
N ILE A 353 -18.65 7.82 -12.24
CA ILE A 353 -18.03 6.52 -11.94
C ILE A 353 -18.85 5.76 -10.89
N ALA A 354 -19.23 6.43 -9.80
CA ALA A 354 -20.04 5.85 -8.73
C ALA A 354 -21.41 5.38 -9.25
N SER A 355 -22.03 6.13 -10.15
CA SER A 355 -23.29 5.71 -10.78
C SER A 355 -23.12 4.44 -11.62
N LEU A 356 -22.03 4.33 -12.38
CA LEU A 356 -21.74 3.13 -13.17
C LEU A 356 -21.49 1.91 -12.27
N ILE A 357 -20.70 2.07 -11.20
CA ILE A 357 -20.46 1.01 -10.22
C ILE A 357 -21.79 0.55 -9.61
N LYS A 358 -22.66 1.48 -9.20
CA LYS A 358 -23.96 1.16 -8.59
C LYS A 358 -24.87 0.40 -9.55
N GLU A 359 -24.86 0.76 -10.84
CA GLU A 359 -25.62 0.05 -11.87
C GLU A 359 -25.21 -1.43 -11.95
N GLU A 360 -23.90 -1.70 -12.00
CA GLU A 360 -23.37 -3.07 -12.05
C GLU A 360 -23.70 -3.87 -10.78
N CYS A 361 -23.64 -3.22 -9.61
CA CYS A 361 -23.86 -3.88 -8.32
C CYS A 361 -25.33 -4.08 -7.97
N SER A 362 -26.25 -3.34 -8.60
CA SER A 362 -27.68 -3.29 -8.25
C SER A 362 -28.40 -4.64 -8.24
N SER A 363 -27.85 -5.63 -8.95
CA SER A 363 -28.42 -6.98 -9.03
C SER A 363 -28.08 -7.89 -7.83
N PHE A 364 -27.06 -7.56 -7.01
CA PHE A 364 -26.60 -8.41 -5.91
C PHE A 364 -26.17 -7.65 -4.62
N LEU A 365 -25.94 -6.33 -4.69
CA LEU A 365 -25.77 -5.45 -3.53
C LEU A 365 -26.84 -4.33 -3.58
N PRO A 366 -28.05 -4.56 -3.02
CA PRO A 366 -29.06 -3.52 -2.94
C PRO A 366 -28.57 -2.36 -2.04
N ALA A 367 -29.03 -1.15 -2.37
CA ALA A 367 -28.55 0.12 -1.79
C ALA A 367 -28.90 0.31 -0.32
#